data_AF-X1JH71-F1
#
_entry.id   AF-X1JH71-F1
#
_cell.length_a   1.000
_cell.length_b   1.000
_cell.length_c   1.000
_cell.angle_alpha   90.00
_cell.angle_beta   90.00
_cell.angle_gamma   90.00
#
_symmetry.space_group_name_H-M   'P 1'
#
loop_
_entity.id
_entity.type
_entity.pdbx_description
1 polymer ?
#
loop_
_entity_poly.entity_id
_entity_poly.type
_entity_poly.pdbx_seq_one_letter_code
_entity_poly.pdbx_strand_id
1 'polypeptide(L)'
;LSSVHNNIFVRFPVILGINDDYQNIRETGEFLSSLKIAQVNLLPYHYIGIDKYKRLGKKYKLADIQPPSKEKLSEVFAILSKFNLNIKLRG
;
A
#
# COMPACT_ATOMS: atom_id res chain seq x y z
N LEU A 1 -13.72 -2.73 15.20
CA LEU A 1 -12.72 -1.62 15.17
C LEU A 1 -13.22 -0.46 14.31
N SER A 2 -13.42 -0.63 13.00
CA SER A 2 -14.03 0.42 12.15
C SER A 2 -15.47 0.76 12.52
N SER A 3 -16.24 -0.20 13.05
CA SER A 3 -17.59 0.04 13.58
C SER A 3 -17.64 0.89 14.86
N VAL A 4 -16.51 1.06 15.56
CA VAL A 4 -16.43 1.70 16.89
C VAL A 4 -15.58 2.98 16.88
N HIS A 5 -14.55 3.05 16.02
CA HIS A 5 -13.65 4.18 15.91
C HIS A 5 -13.70 4.81 14.52
N ASN A 6 -13.93 6.12 14.46
CA ASN A 6 -14.11 6.87 13.22
C ASN A 6 -12.78 7.37 12.61
N ASN A 7 -11.64 7.16 13.27
CA ASN A 7 -10.36 7.75 12.88
C ASN A 7 -9.30 6.69 12.53
N ILE A 8 -9.63 5.80 11.60
CA ILE A 8 -8.72 4.73 11.15
C ILE A 8 -7.99 5.17 9.88
N PHE A 9 -6.66 5.12 9.94
CA PHE A 9 -5.78 5.34 8.79
C PHE A 9 -5.23 4.00 8.30
N VAL A 10 -5.60 3.62 7.08
CA VAL A 10 -5.09 2.40 6.45
C VAL A 10 -3.80 2.75 5.72
N ARG A 11 -2.73 1.98 5.95
CA ARG A 11 -1.46 2.12 5.21
C ARG A 11 -1.34 0.98 4.22
N PHE A 12 -1.25 1.32 2.95
CA PHE A 12 -1.15 0.37 1.85
C PHE A 12 0.21 0.52 1.15
N PRO A 13 1.21 -0.30 1.51
CA PRO A 13 2.49 -0.32 0.81
C PRO A 13 2.32 -0.99 -0.56
N VAL A 14 2.71 -0.29 -1.62
CA VAL A 14 2.70 -0.80 -2.99
C VAL A 14 4.05 -1.48 -3.28
N ILE A 15 4.00 -2.77 -3.59
CA ILE A 15 5.16 -3.64 -3.84
C ILE A 15 4.98 -4.27 -5.22
N LEU A 16 5.91 -3.94 -6.12
CA LEU A 16 5.87 -4.42 -7.51
C LEU A 16 5.92 -5.95 -7.58
N GLY A 17 5.03 -6.53 -8.39
CA GLY A 17 4.92 -7.98 -8.62
C GLY A 17 4.29 -8.76 -7.46
N ILE A 18 3.81 -8.09 -6.41
CA ILE A 18 3.21 -8.76 -5.24
C ILE A 18 1.77 -8.32 -5.02
N ASN A 19 1.51 -7.00 -4.99
CA ASN A 19 0.18 -6.46 -4.67
C ASN A 19 -0.23 -5.28 -5.55
N ASP A 20 0.48 -5.08 -6.66
CA ASP A 20 0.32 -3.97 -7.61
C ASP A 20 -0.50 -4.36 -8.85
N ASP A 21 -1.04 -5.58 -8.87
CA ASP A 21 -1.95 -6.03 -9.92
C ASP A 21 -3.34 -5.40 -9.78
N TYR A 22 -4.02 -5.27 -10.91
CA TYR A 22 -5.31 -4.59 -10.98
C TYR A 22 -6.38 -5.24 -10.10
N GLN A 23 -6.44 -6.59 -10.04
CA GLN A 23 -7.48 -7.29 -9.28
C GLN A 23 -7.30 -7.07 -7.79
N ASN A 24 -6.08 -7.22 -7.27
CA ASN A 24 -5.77 -6.99 -5.88
C ASN A 24 -6.08 -5.54 -5.45
N ILE A 25 -5.73 -4.54 -6.27
CA ILE A 25 -6.03 -3.14 -5.97
C ILE A 25 -7.54 -2.90 -5.96
N ARG A 26 -8.27 -3.50 -6.90
CA ARG A 26 -9.72 -3.39 -7.01
C ARG A 26 -10.42 -4.01 -5.80
N GLU A 27 -10.10 -5.26 -5.47
CA GLU A 27 -10.67 -5.97 -4.32
C GLU A 27 -10.34 -5.25 -3.01
N THR A 28 -9.12 -4.71 -2.90
CA THR A 28 -8.73 -3.85 -1.77
C THR A 28 -9.62 -2.61 -1.68
N GLY A 29 -9.87 -1.94 -2.80
CA GLY A 29 -10.77 -0.78 -2.87
C GLY A 29 -12.20 -1.10 -2.46
N GLU A 30 -12.75 -2.20 -2.98
CA GLU A 30 -14.08 -2.71 -2.63
C GLU A 30 -14.18 -3.00 -1.12
N PHE A 31 -13.21 -3.74 -0.58
CA PHE A 31 -13.15 -4.04 0.85
C PHE A 31 -13.07 -2.77 1.71
N LEU A 32 -12.16 -1.84 1.37
CA LEU A 32 -11.96 -0.61 2.14
C LEU A 32 -13.19 0.31 2.09
N SER A 33 -13.92 0.33 0.97
CA SER A 33 -15.16 1.12 0.84
C SER A 33 -16.29 0.64 1.75
N SER A 34 -16.26 -0.65 2.11
CA SER A 34 -17.22 -1.23 3.06
C SER A 34 -16.93 -0.85 4.52
N LEU A 35 -15.76 -0.27 4.81
CA LEU A 35 -15.31 0.05 6.15
C LEU A 35 -15.42 1.54 6.45
N LYS A 36 -15.71 1.87 7.71
CA LYS A 36 -15.57 3.25 8.22
C LYS A 36 -14.10 3.56 8.48
N ILE A 37 -13.42 4.14 7.50
CA ILE A 37 -12.02 4.59 7.60
C ILE A 37 -11.91 6.07 7.24
N ALA A 38 -10.94 6.76 7.84
CA ALA A 38 -10.73 8.20 7.62
C ALA A 38 -9.85 8.47 6.40
N GLN A 39 -8.85 7.63 6.15
CA GLN A 39 -7.89 7.83 5.07
C GLN A 39 -7.13 6.55 4.71
N VAL A 40 -6.77 6.43 3.44
CA VAL A 40 -5.84 5.42 2.92
C VAL A 40 -4.54 6.09 2.50
N ASN A 41 -3.43 5.68 3.09
CA ASN A 41 -2.09 6.15 2.77
C ASN A 41 -1.40 5.16 1.84
N LEU A 42 -1.16 5.60 0.60
CA LEU A 42 -0.35 4.86 -0.35
C LEU A 42 1.13 5.11 -0.08
N LEU A 43 1.85 4.02 0.21
CA LEU A 43 3.27 4.07 0.55
C LEU A 43 4.10 3.36 -0.53
N PRO A 44 5.07 4.03 -1.15
CA PRO A 44 6.05 3.33 -1.97
C PRO A 44 6.88 2.40 -1.11
N TYR A 45 7.04 1.16 -1.53
CA TYR A 45 8.00 0.25 -0.91
C TYR A 45 9.44 0.76 -1.10
N HIS A 46 10.24 0.66 -0.04
CA HIS A 46 11.64 1.08 -0.04
C HIS A 46 12.53 0.00 0.61
N TYR A 47 13.73 -0.20 0.04
CA TYR A 47 14.69 -1.24 0.44
C TYR A 47 15.56 -0.88 1.67
N ILE A 48 15.21 0.18 2.41
CA ILE A 48 16.01 0.77 3.50
C ILE A 48 16.30 -0.25 4.64
N GLY A 49 15.56 -1.37 4.71
CA GLY A 49 15.72 -2.43 5.71
C GLY A 49 16.84 -3.45 5.45
N ILE A 50 17.48 -3.47 4.27
CA ILE A 50 18.42 -4.53 3.86
C ILE A 50 19.59 -4.67 4.84
N ASP A 51 20.18 -3.57 5.30
CA ASP A 51 21.32 -3.59 6.22
C ASP A 51 21.00 -4.26 7.56
N LYS A 52 19.76 -4.14 8.05
CA LYS A 52 19.33 -4.83 9.28
C LYS A 52 19.26 -6.34 9.08
N TYR A 53 18.77 -6.79 7.92
CA TYR A 53 18.73 -8.22 7.59
C TYR A 53 20.15 -8.80 7.48
N LYS A 54 21.05 -8.07 6.83
CA LYS A 54 22.47 -8.44 6.73
C LYS A 54 23.12 -8.58 8.10
N ARG A 55 22.88 -7.62 9.01
CA ARG A 55 23.40 -7.66 10.41
C ARG A 55 22.86 -8.82 11.23
N LEU A 56 21.66 -9.30 10.92
CA LEU A 56 21.05 -10.45 11.60
C LEU A 56 21.37 -11.79 10.92
N GLY A 57 22.27 -11.80 9.91
CA GLY A 57 22.61 -13.01 9.15
C GLY A 57 21.43 -13.59 8.36
N LYS A 58 20.38 -12.81 8.10
CA LYS A 58 19.17 -13.27 7.39
C LYS A 58 19.23 -12.84 5.92
N LYS A 59 18.88 -13.77 5.02
CA LYS A 59 18.70 -13.45 3.59
C LYS A 59 17.43 -12.59 3.41
N TYR A 60 17.60 -11.43 2.79
CA TYR A 60 16.48 -10.56 2.44
C TYR A 60 15.85 -11.03 1.13
N LYS A 61 14.58 -11.44 1.18
CA LYS A 61 13.88 -12.06 0.04
C LYS A 61 13.38 -11.05 -1.00
N LEU A 62 13.38 -9.77 -0.67
CA LEU A 62 12.84 -8.68 -1.49
C LEU A 62 13.95 -7.75 -1.98
N ALA A 63 15.20 -8.23 -2.03
CA ALA A 63 16.38 -7.44 -2.39
C ALA A 63 16.30 -6.91 -3.83
N ASP A 64 15.67 -7.66 -4.71
CA ASP A 64 15.59 -7.38 -6.14
C ASP A 64 14.34 -6.56 -6.52
N ILE A 65 13.45 -6.29 -5.56
CA ILE A 65 12.24 -5.52 -5.81
C ILE A 65 12.55 -4.03 -5.79
N GLN A 66 12.34 -3.39 -6.93
CA GLN A 66 12.50 -1.95 -7.04
C GLN A 66 11.31 -1.19 -6.42
N PRO A 67 11.54 0.03 -5.93
CA PRO A 67 10.45 0.92 -5.55
C PRO A 67 9.48 1.14 -6.72
N PRO A 68 8.16 1.22 -6.47
CA PRO A 68 7.20 1.50 -7.52
C PRO A 68 7.47 2.86 -8.16
N SER A 69 7.31 2.94 -9.49
CA SER A 69 7.42 4.19 -10.23
C SER A 69 6.30 5.15 -9.83
N LYS A 70 6.49 6.45 -10.10
CA LYS A 70 5.43 7.45 -9.89
C LYS A 70 4.17 7.11 -10.69
N GLU A 71 4.35 6.61 -11.91
CA GLU A 71 3.26 6.18 -12.79
C GLU A 71 2.47 5.04 -12.16
N LYS A 72 3.15 4.02 -11.60
CA LYS A 72 2.48 2.90 -10.95
C LYS A 72 1.69 3.33 -9.71
N LEU A 73 2.24 4.25 -8.92
CA LEU A 73 1.52 4.83 -7.79
C LEU A 73 0.29 5.64 -8.23
N SER A 74 0.40 6.39 -9.33
CA SER A 74 -0.71 7.12 -9.91
C SER A 74 -1.79 6.19 -10.46
N GLU A 75 -1.42 5.07 -11.07
CA GLU A 75 -2.35 4.03 -11.53
C GLU A 75 -3.15 3.46 -10.35
N VAL A 76 -2.46 3.03 -9.29
CA VAL A 76 -3.08 2.50 -8.06
C VAL A 76 -4.01 3.55 -7.44
N PHE A 77 -3.55 4.81 -7.37
CA PHE A 77 -4.35 5.92 -6.87
C PHE A 77 -5.62 6.11 -7.69
N ALA A 78 -5.52 6.09 -9.02
CA ALA A 78 -6.66 6.26 -9.92
C ALA A 78 -7.70 5.14 -9.79
N ILE A 79 -7.26 3.89 -9.59
CA ILE A 79 -8.16 2.76 -9.35
C ILE A 79 -8.88 2.93 -8.01
N LEU A 80 -8.13 3.19 -6.93
CA LEU A 80 -8.71 3.31 -5.59
C LEU A 80 -9.63 4.52 -5.44
N SER A 81 -9.36 5.60 -6.18
CA SER A 81 -10.18 6.83 -6.17
C SER A 81 -11.62 6.57 -6.65
N LYS A 82 -11.87 5.49 -7.39
CA LYS A 82 -13.23 5.10 -7.82
C LYS A 82 -14.10 4.58 -6.69
N PHE A 83 -13.53 4.21 -5.55
CA PHE A 83 -14.23 3.61 -4.41
C PHE A 83 -14.67 4.62 -3.34
N ASN A 84 -14.69 5.91 -3.68
CA ASN A 84 -15.10 7.01 -2.79
C ASN A 84 -14.29 7.07 -1.48
N LEU A 85 -13.01 6.69 -1.55
CA LEU A 85 -12.06 6.67 -0.46
C LEU A 85 -11.24 7.96 -0.40
N ASN A 86 -10.95 8.46 0.80
CA ASN A 86 -9.99 9.54 0.99
C ASN A 86 -8.56 8.97 0.91
N ILE A 87 -7.85 9.23 -0.18
CA ILE A 87 -6.54 8.64 -0.45
C ILE A 87 -5.45 9.72 -0.42
N LYS A 88 -4.35 9.44 0.27
CA LYS A 88 -3.17 10.30 0.31
C LYS A 88 -1.94 9.54 -0.16
N LEU A 89 -1.23 10.11 -1.13
CA LEU A 89 0.10 9.65 -1.51
C LEU A 89 1.10 10.13 -0.46
N ARG A 90 1.92 9.22 0.09
CA ARG A 90 2.94 9.51 1.13
C ARG A 90 2.31 10.15 2.38
N GLY A 91 1.83 9.30 3.28
CA GLY A 91 1.29 9.69 4.59
C GLY A 91 2.20 9.31 5.75
#